data_AF-A0A183M031-F1
#
_entry.id   AF-A0A183M031-F1
#
_cell.length_a   1.000
_cell.length_b   1.000
_cell.length_c   1.000
_cell.angle_alpha   90.00
_cell.angle_beta   90.00
_cell.angle_gamma   90.00
#
_symmetry.space_group_name_H-M   'P 1'
#
loop_
_entity.id
_entity.type
_entity.pdbx_description
1 polymer ?
#
loop_
_entity_poly.entity_id
_entity_poly.type
_entity_poly.pdbx_seq_one_letter_code
_entity_poly.pdbx_strand_id
1 'polypeptide(L)'
;MVMTVEPGCYFIERLLNQALSSNILSKFIDRGQIERFKKFGGVRIEDNIIVTETGYELLTDVPRTIEEIEAWMSSKSECNGHIYE
;
A
#
# COMPACT_ATOMS: atom_id res chain seq x y z
N MET A 1 -9.39 -19.47 -11.12
CA MET A 1 -9.21 -19.12 -9.70
C MET A 1 -9.35 -17.61 -9.57
N VAL A 2 -9.93 -17.08 -8.50
CA VAL A 2 -9.97 -15.64 -8.22
C VAL A 2 -9.12 -15.38 -6.98
N MET A 3 -8.26 -14.36 -7.00
CA MET A 3 -7.30 -14.06 -5.93
C MET A 3 -7.04 -12.56 -5.79
N THR A 4 -6.65 -12.12 -4.59
CA THR A 4 -6.08 -10.80 -4.33
C THR A 4 -4.57 -10.76 -4.57
N VAL A 5 -4.06 -9.66 -5.11
CA VAL A 5 -2.63 -9.35 -5.18
C VAL A 5 -2.42 -8.08 -4.37
N GLU A 6 -1.88 -8.24 -3.15
CA GLU A 6 -1.96 -7.18 -2.12
C GLU A 6 -0.64 -6.86 -1.40
N PRO A 7 0.48 -6.58 -2.10
CA PRO A 7 1.72 -6.20 -1.44
C PRO A 7 1.54 -4.98 -0.55
N GLY A 8 2.16 -5.02 0.63
CA GLY A 8 2.14 -3.92 1.58
C GLY A 8 3.46 -3.72 2.32
N CYS A 9 3.75 -2.47 2.66
CA CYS A 9 4.92 -2.07 3.43
C CYS A 9 4.47 -1.21 4.62
N TYR A 10 4.86 -1.62 5.83
CA TYR A 10 4.37 -1.03 7.06
C TYR A 10 5.51 -0.83 8.06
N PHE A 11 5.41 0.25 8.83
CA PHE A 11 6.33 0.58 9.91
C PHE A 11 5.69 0.26 11.26
N ILE A 12 5.51 -1.04 11.53
CA ILE A 12 4.87 -1.52 12.76
C ILE A 12 5.89 -1.47 13.92
N GLU A 13 5.65 -0.59 14.89
CA GLU A 13 6.57 -0.32 16.00
C GLU A 13 7.04 -1.59 16.72
N ARG A 14 6.12 -2.50 17.04
CA ARG A 14 6.46 -3.76 17.72
C ARG A 14 7.47 -4.60 16.91
N LEU A 15 7.29 -4.71 15.60
CA LEU A 15 8.17 -5.50 14.73
C LEU A 15 9.51 -4.80 14.49
N LEU A 16 9.50 -3.47 14.34
CA LEU A 16 10.72 -2.68 14.22
C LEU A 16 11.57 -2.78 15.48
N ASN A 17 10.96 -2.69 16.66
CA ASN A 17 11.67 -2.85 17.93
C ASN A 17 12.30 -4.24 18.07
N GLN A 18 11.60 -5.29 17.62
CA GLN A 18 12.15 -6.66 17.56
C GLN A 18 13.33 -6.78 16.57
N ALA A 19 13.23 -6.15 15.40
CA ALA A 19 14.30 -6.19 14.41
C ALA A 19 15.54 -5.39 14.87
N LEU A 20 15.33 -4.24 15.52
CA LEU A 20 16.37 -3.38 16.06
C LEU A 20 17.08 -3.98 17.29
N SER A 21 16.46 -4.89 18.02
CA SER A 21 17.08 -5.61 19.13
C SER A 21 17.78 -6.91 18.69
N SER A 22 17.57 -7.35 17.45
CA SER A 22 18.19 -8.57 16.89
C SER A 22 19.62 -8.31 16.42
N ASN A 23 20.56 -9.16 16.83
CA ASN A 23 21.96 -9.14 16.35
C ASN A 23 22.09 -9.50 14.85
N ILE A 24 21.05 -10.06 14.24
CA ILE A 24 21.02 -10.44 12.82
C ILE A 24 20.34 -9.35 11.99
N LEU A 25 19.20 -8.82 12.42
CA LEU A 25 18.40 -7.90 11.59
C LEU A 25 18.82 -6.44 11.74
N SER A 26 19.29 -6.03 12.93
CA SER A 26 19.61 -4.63 13.21
C SER A 26 20.70 -4.03 12.30
N LYS A 27 21.63 -4.85 11.80
CA LYS A 27 22.68 -4.43 10.86
C LYS A 27 22.16 -4.01 9.48
N PHE A 28 20.89 -4.32 9.16
CA PHE A 28 20.25 -3.92 7.90
C PHE A 28 19.34 -2.70 8.06
N ILE A 29 19.25 -2.11 9.27
CA ILE A 29 18.33 -1.02 9.56
C ILE A 29 19.12 0.22 9.97
N ASP A 30 19.03 1.27 9.16
CA ASP A 30 19.49 2.60 9.54
C ASP A 30 18.54 3.18 10.59
N ARG A 31 19.03 3.29 11.84
CA ARG A 31 18.27 3.85 12.97
C ARG A 31 17.89 5.30 12.75
N GLY A 32 18.74 6.11 12.10
CA GLY A 32 18.42 7.51 11.84
C GLY A 32 17.27 7.66 10.86
N GLN A 33 17.25 6.83 9.82
CA GLN A 33 16.17 6.86 8.83
C GLN A 33 14.87 6.27 9.38
N ILE A 34 14.91 5.17 10.12
CA ILE A 34 13.69 4.47 10.55
C ILE A 34 12.83 5.32 11.51
N GLU A 35 13.44 6.19 12.32
CA GLU A 35 12.70 7.11 13.20
C GLU A 35 11.76 8.03 12.42
N ARG A 36 12.13 8.44 11.20
CA ARG A 36 11.29 9.29 10.34
C ARG A 36 9.98 8.61 9.94
N PHE A 37 9.95 7.27 9.90
CA PHE A 37 8.82 6.49 9.40
C PHE A 37 7.98 5.84 10.50
N LYS A 38 8.36 5.93 11.79
CA LYS A 38 7.64 5.27 12.89
C LYS A 38 6.15 5.58 12.99
N LYS A 39 5.73 6.77 12.54
CA LYS A 39 4.32 7.21 12.56
C LYS A 39 3.68 7.28 11.18
N PHE A 40 4.37 6.79 10.15
CA PHE A 40 3.86 6.79 8.78
C PHE A 40 2.67 5.83 8.60
N GLY A 41 2.63 4.76 9.39
CA GLY A 41 1.66 3.67 9.21
C GLY A 41 2.18 2.70 8.16
N GLY A 42 1.58 2.72 6.97
CA GLY A 42 1.99 1.87 5.86
C GLY A 42 1.06 2.00 4.67
N VAL A 43 1.45 1.35 3.58
CA VAL A 43 0.70 1.33 2.32
C VAL A 43 0.45 -0.12 1.91
N ARG A 44 -0.73 -0.38 1.35
CA ARG A 44 -1.09 -1.61 0.66
C ARG A 44 -1.77 -1.24 -0.66
N ILE A 45 -1.39 -1.91 -1.73
CA ILE A 45 -2.04 -1.80 -3.04
C ILE A 45 -2.59 -3.18 -3.33
N GLU A 46 -3.89 -3.27 -3.53
CA GLU A 46 -4.62 -4.53 -3.69
C GLU A 46 -5.39 -4.56 -5.00
N ASP A 47 -5.21 -5.65 -5.75
CA ASP A 47 -5.91 -5.97 -6.99
C ASP A 47 -6.68 -7.29 -6.85
N ASN A 48 -7.80 -7.43 -7.56
CA ASN A 48 -8.47 -8.71 -7.76
C ASN A 48 -8.11 -9.23 -9.16
N ILE A 49 -7.72 -10.49 -9.26
CA ILE A 49 -7.38 -11.14 -10.53
C ILE A 49 -8.13 -12.44 -10.74
N ILE A 50 -8.34 -12.80 -12.01
CA ILE A 50 -8.74 -14.15 -12.43
C ILE A 50 -7.52 -14.83 -13.06
N VAL A 51 -7.10 -15.98 -12.53
CA VAL A 51 -6.05 -16.81 -13.14
C VAL A 51 -6.63 -17.51 -14.38
N THR A 52 -5.94 -17.34 -15.51
CA THR A 52 -6.26 -17.95 -16.82
C THR A 52 -5.22 -19.01 -17.18
N GLU A 53 -5.42 -19.76 -18.28
CA GLU A 53 -4.49 -20.81 -18.71
C GLU A 53 -3.07 -20.29 -19.02
N THR A 54 -2.95 -19.03 -19.45
CA THR A 54 -1.69 -18.42 -19.89
C THR A 54 -1.23 -17.25 -19.02
N GLY A 55 -1.97 -16.90 -17.95
CA GLY A 55 -1.66 -15.75 -17.12
C GLY A 55 -2.80 -15.35 -16.19
N TYR A 56 -3.18 -14.06 -16.22
CA TYR A 56 -4.27 -13.53 -15.42
C TYR A 56 -5.03 -12.40 -16.14
N GLU A 57 -6.28 -12.19 -15.74
CA GLU A 57 -7.08 -11.02 -16.06
C GLU A 57 -7.21 -10.14 -14.81
N LEU A 58 -6.99 -8.83 -14.96
CA LEU A 58 -7.15 -7.86 -13.88
C LEU A 58 -8.61 -7.38 -13.81
N LEU A 59 -9.22 -7.48 -12.64
CA LEU A 59 -10.60 -7.04 -12.40
C LEU A 59 -10.70 -5.65 -11.74
N THR A 60 -9.61 -5.15 -11.17
CA THR A 60 -9.60 -3.88 -10.45
C THR A 60 -9.15 -2.74 -11.37
N ASP A 61 -9.96 -1.69 -11.44
CA ASP A 61 -9.71 -0.51 -12.28
C ASP A 61 -9.80 0.76 -11.40
N VAL A 62 -8.63 1.20 -10.91
CA VAL A 62 -8.48 2.39 -10.06
C VAL A 62 -7.14 3.08 -10.38
N PRO A 63 -6.96 4.38 -10.09
CA PRO A 63 -5.67 5.06 -10.21
C PRO A 63 -4.55 4.32 -9.43
N ARG A 64 -3.38 4.14 -10.04
CA ARG A 64 -2.27 3.38 -9.42
C ARG A 64 -0.97 4.17 -9.32
N THR A 65 -0.60 4.88 -10.37
CA THR A 65 0.61 5.71 -10.36
C THR A 65 0.42 6.94 -9.48
N ILE A 66 1.54 7.55 -9.06
CA ILE A 66 1.49 8.77 -8.25
C ILE A 66 0.73 9.86 -9.02
N GLU A 67 1.05 10.01 -10.29
CA GLU A 67 0.47 11.00 -11.19
C GLU A 67 -1.04 10.80 -11.37
N GLU A 68 -1.50 9.56 -11.58
CA GLU A 68 -2.93 9.25 -11.71
C GLU A 68 -3.68 9.53 -10.41
N ILE A 69 -3.10 9.17 -9.26
CA ILE A 69 -3.73 9.38 -7.95
C ILE A 69 -3.82 10.89 -7.65
N GLU A 70 -2.74 11.64 -7.84
CA GLU A 70 -2.73 13.09 -7.62
C GLU A 70 -3.68 13.83 -8.58
N ALA A 71 -3.71 13.42 -9.86
CA ALA A 71 -4.65 13.96 -10.84
C ALA A 71 -6.11 13.65 -10.46
N TRP A 72 -6.39 12.42 -10.05
CA TRP A 72 -7.72 12.00 -9.60
C TRP A 72 -8.19 12.80 -8.39
N MET A 73 -7.34 12.91 -7.35
CA MET A 73 -7.67 13.64 -6.11
C MET A 73 -7.78 15.15 -6.29
N SER A 74 -7.02 15.74 -7.22
CA SER A 74 -7.08 17.18 -7.52
C SER A 74 -8.24 17.55 -8.45
N SER A 75 -8.83 16.57 -9.13
CA SER A 75 -9.99 16.80 -9.99
C SER A 75 -11.20 17.26 -9.15
N LYS A 76 -11.82 18.38 -9.55
CA LYS A 76 -13.12 18.78 -9.01
C LYS A 76 -14.17 17.84 -9.59
N SER A 77 -14.43 16.75 -8.89
CA SER A 77 -15.62 15.96 -9.18
C SER A 77 -16.82 16.65 -8.49
N GLU A 78 -17.77 17.16 -9.27
CA GLU A 78 -19.13 17.31 -8.75
C GLU A 78 -19.59 15.91 -8.37
N CYS A 79 -19.75 15.67 -7.08
CA CYS A 79 -20.41 14.47 -6.60
C CYS A 79 -21.85 14.54 -7.11
N ASN A 80 -22.16 13.82 -8.18
CA ASN A 80 -23.52 13.67 -8.67
C ASN A 80 -24.36 12.95 -7.60
N GLY A 81 -24.97 13.74 -6.71
CA GLY A 81 -26.33 13.47 -6.25
C GLY A 81 -26.54 12.48 -5.10
N HIS A 82 -25.59 12.28 -4.19
CA HIS A 82 -25.93 11.68 -2.89
C HIS A 82 -25.37 12.49 -1.72
N ILE A 83 -26.25 13.33 -1.17
CA ILE A 83 -26.22 13.74 0.23
C ILE A 83 -26.27 12.48 1.08
N TYR A 84 -25.18 12.17 1.77
CA TYR A 84 -25.27 11.33 2.96
C TYR A 84 -25.80 12.24 4.07
N GLU A 85 -27.02 11.97 4.55
CA GLU A 85 -27.49 12.45 5.85
C GLU A 85 -26.62 11.87 6.98
#